data_AF-A0A969BA88-F1
#
_entry.id   AF-A0A969BA88-F1
#
_cell.length_a   1.000
_cell.length_b   1.000
_cell.length_c   1.000
_cell.angle_alpha   90.00
_cell.angle_beta   90.00
_cell.angle_gamma   90.00
#
_symmetry.space_group_name_H-M   'P 1'
#
loop_
_entity.id
_entity.type
_entity.pdbx_description
1 polymer ?
#
loop_
_entity_poly.entity_id
_entity_poly.type
_entity_poly.pdbx_seq_one_letter_code
_entity_poly.pdbx_strand_id
1 'polypeptide(L)'
;MFNWYNSIGLIGLVSWLLFSNAATLATSLEKEGKADISPIAKTSLANLPDGAYQLCTEPLPQDWRDGASVCLNYVKKGTTIDGYYGYPHSGDFVCLRGKVSKDWLYGEGMLISWGESTRLEIPQKEFTWDKEGRLSLSQGDLAHSDGIGEDRVDWIIFKQASLNAQGLYLYPNPRMKSPTQLCDWSFN
;
A
#
# COMPACT_ATOMS: atom_id res chain seq x y z
N MET A 1 38.88 90.91 19.47
CA MET A 1 39.21 89.77 20.35
C MET A 1 39.58 88.60 19.45
N PHE A 2 40.85 88.17 19.54
CA PHE A 2 41.48 86.86 19.23
C PHE A 2 40.71 85.83 18.38
N ASN A 3 41.31 85.03 17.48
CA ASN A 3 42.61 85.00 16.80
C ASN A 3 42.53 83.82 15.79
N TRP A 4 43.11 84.00 14.59
CA TRP A 4 43.93 83.03 13.81
C TRP A 4 43.30 81.74 13.22
N TYR A 5 43.25 81.62 11.88
CA TYR A 5 44.17 80.85 10.97
C TYR A 5 43.96 79.32 11.04
N ASN A 6 43.99 78.47 9.99
CA ASN A 6 44.37 78.48 8.57
C ASN A 6 43.70 77.19 7.97
N SER A 7 43.05 77.23 6.81
CA SER A 7 43.57 76.84 5.47
C SER A 7 43.82 75.35 5.17
N ILE A 8 43.15 74.93 4.08
CA ILE A 8 43.56 74.00 2.99
C ILE A 8 43.46 72.48 3.22
N GLY A 9 42.80 71.81 2.27
CA GLY A 9 42.99 70.37 2.02
C GLY A 9 41.87 69.72 1.21
N LEU A 10 42.08 69.56 -0.10
CA LEU A 10 41.18 69.05 -1.13
C LEU A 10 41.40 67.52 -1.35
N ILE A 11 40.40 66.84 -1.94
CA ILE A 11 40.44 65.49 -2.58
C ILE A 11 40.34 64.32 -1.57
N GLY A 12 39.57 63.25 -1.74
CA GLY A 12 38.81 62.72 -2.88
C GLY A 12 38.06 61.44 -2.47
N LEU A 13 37.43 60.82 -3.48
CA LEU A 13 36.38 59.80 -3.48
C LEU A 13 36.72 58.39 -2.90
N VAL A 14 35.66 57.57 -2.89
CA VAL A 14 35.58 56.09 -2.93
C VAL A 14 35.44 55.45 -1.53
N SER A 15 34.26 55.11 -1.01
CA SER A 15 33.24 54.13 -1.43
C SER A 15 33.58 52.67 -1.06
N TRP A 16 32.53 51.95 -0.63
CA TRP A 16 32.39 50.49 -0.43
C TRP A 16 32.66 49.85 0.95
N LEU A 17 31.53 49.44 1.54
CA LEU A 17 31.21 48.15 2.17
C LEU A 17 31.84 47.72 3.51
N LEU A 18 30.92 47.69 4.51
CA LEU A 18 30.63 46.62 5.45
C LEU A 18 31.39 45.31 5.23
N PHE A 19 32.02 44.77 6.29
CA PHE A 19 31.86 43.37 6.71
C PHE A 19 32.37 43.21 8.16
N SER A 20 31.43 43.04 9.08
CA SER A 20 31.69 42.63 10.46
C SER A 20 32.02 41.14 10.48
N ASN A 21 33.22 40.78 10.92
CA ASN A 21 33.59 39.40 11.24
C ASN A 21 32.94 39.00 12.57
N ALA A 22 31.81 38.30 12.51
CA ALA A 22 31.34 37.47 13.61
C ALA A 22 31.47 36.01 13.17
N ALA A 23 32.52 35.35 13.66
CA ALA A 23 32.70 33.92 13.54
C ALA A 23 31.64 33.22 14.41
N THR A 24 30.54 32.81 13.79
CA THR A 24 29.54 31.95 14.44
C THR A 24 30.01 30.50 14.34
N LEU A 25 30.37 29.92 15.48
CA LEU A 25 30.57 28.48 15.66
C LEU A 25 29.27 27.75 15.27
N ALA A 26 29.26 27.15 14.08
CA ALA A 26 28.23 26.22 13.68
C ALA A 26 28.47 24.89 14.39
N THR A 27 27.69 24.61 15.43
CA THR A 27 27.51 23.26 15.94
C THR A 27 26.85 22.43 14.86
N SER A 28 27.60 21.47 14.32
CA SER A 28 27.10 20.37 13.51
C SER A 28 26.15 19.52 14.36
N LEU A 29 24.87 19.92 14.40
CA LEU A 29 23.79 18.99 14.71
C LEU A 29 23.63 18.10 13.49
N GLU A 30 24.18 16.90 13.57
CA GLU A 30 23.82 15.78 12.71
C GLU A 30 22.29 15.65 12.76
N LYS A 31 21.65 16.15 11.72
CA LYS A 31 20.25 15.89 11.44
C LYS A 31 20.21 14.43 11.04
N GLU A 32 20.05 13.53 12.02
CA GLU A 32 19.64 12.16 11.76
C GLU A 32 18.45 12.25 10.81
N GLY A 33 18.68 11.77 9.58
CA GLY A 33 17.67 11.67 8.56
C GLY A 33 16.62 10.69 9.05
N LYS A 34 15.67 11.19 9.83
CA LYS A 34 14.37 10.55 9.98
C LYS A 34 13.81 10.50 8.56
N ALA A 35 13.87 9.31 7.95
CA ALA A 35 13.24 9.05 6.67
C ALA A 35 11.84 9.65 6.76
N ASP A 36 11.61 10.67 5.95
CA ASP A 36 10.33 11.33 5.86
C ASP A 36 9.38 10.27 5.29
N ILE A 37 8.66 9.59 6.18
CA ILE A 37 7.63 8.63 5.80
C ILE A 37 6.57 9.48 5.12
N SER A 38 6.68 9.56 3.79
CA SER A 38 5.71 10.19 2.91
C SER A 38 4.30 9.86 3.43
N PRO A 39 3.42 10.86 3.59
CA PRO A 39 2.10 10.63 4.14
C PRO A 39 1.42 9.53 3.32
N ILE A 40 1.04 8.46 4.02
CA ILE A 40 0.34 7.31 3.46
C ILE A 40 -0.95 7.85 2.85
N ALA A 41 -0.95 8.04 1.54
CA ALA A 41 -2.04 8.72 0.85
C ALA A 41 -3.22 7.76 0.74
N LYS A 42 -4.38 8.18 1.26
CA LYS A 42 -5.65 7.57 0.90
C LYS A 42 -5.91 7.91 -0.57
N THR A 43 -5.73 6.93 -1.43
CA THR A 43 -5.85 7.07 -2.88
C THR A 43 -7.02 6.24 -3.40
N SER A 44 -7.56 6.65 -4.55
CA SER A 44 -8.60 5.87 -5.22
C SER A 44 -7.98 4.77 -6.08
N LEU A 45 -8.52 3.56 -5.98
CA LEU A 45 -8.01 2.38 -6.68
C LEU A 45 -7.94 2.61 -8.20
N ALA A 46 -8.95 3.28 -8.78
CA ALA A 46 -9.03 3.56 -10.20
C ALA A 46 -7.96 4.55 -10.70
N ASN A 47 -7.51 5.46 -9.84
CA ASN A 47 -6.60 6.55 -10.20
C ASN A 47 -5.13 6.13 -10.14
N LEU A 48 -4.83 4.96 -9.60
CA LEU A 48 -3.47 4.44 -9.59
C LEU A 48 -3.03 4.11 -11.02
N PRO A 49 -1.78 4.43 -11.41
CA PRO A 49 -1.26 4.00 -12.70
C PRO A 49 -1.09 2.48 -12.75
N ASP A 50 -0.60 1.96 -13.87
CA ASP A 50 -0.23 0.55 -13.97
C ASP A 50 0.98 0.27 -13.07
N GLY A 51 0.97 -0.87 -12.38
CA GLY A 51 1.99 -1.18 -11.38
C GLY A 51 1.56 -2.24 -10.38
N ALA A 52 2.43 -2.51 -9.40
CA ALA A 52 2.16 -3.42 -8.29
C ALA A 52 1.95 -2.61 -7.01
N TYR A 53 0.93 -2.96 -6.23
CA TYR A 53 0.48 -2.18 -5.09
C TYR A 53 0.08 -3.06 -3.91
N GLN A 54 0.25 -2.52 -2.71
CA GLN A 54 -0.31 -3.05 -1.48
C GLN A 54 -1.12 -1.96 -0.78
N LEU A 55 -2.40 -2.22 -0.52
CA LEU A 55 -3.29 -1.36 0.24
C LEU A 55 -3.80 -2.11 1.46
N CYS A 56 -3.65 -1.55 2.65
CA CYS A 56 -4.06 -2.22 3.90
C CYS A 56 -5.07 -1.38 4.69
N THR A 57 -5.85 -2.03 5.55
CA THR A 57 -6.79 -1.33 6.45
C THR A 57 -6.07 -0.52 7.52
N GLU A 58 -4.83 -0.84 7.82
CA GLU A 58 -3.97 -0.11 8.75
C GLU A 58 -2.75 0.54 8.08
N PRO A 59 -2.22 1.64 8.67
CA PRO A 59 -0.95 2.22 8.26
C PRO A 59 0.20 1.23 8.25
N LEU A 60 1.24 1.52 7.46
CA LEU A 60 2.47 0.72 7.41
C LEU A 60 3.06 0.53 8.82
N PRO A 61 3.20 -0.73 9.30
CA PRO A 61 3.83 -0.99 10.59
C PRO A 61 5.26 -0.45 10.62
N GLN A 62 5.67 0.09 11.77
CA GLN A 62 7.02 0.59 12.02
C GLN A 62 7.96 -0.51 12.57
N ASP A 63 7.57 -1.77 12.41
CA ASP A 63 8.29 -2.94 12.92
C ASP A 63 8.49 -4.00 11.81
N TRP A 64 8.81 -5.23 12.20
CA TRP A 64 9.13 -6.34 11.30
C TRP A 64 7.93 -6.84 10.47
N ARG A 65 6.70 -6.42 10.78
CA ARG A 65 5.49 -6.92 10.09
C ARG A 65 5.43 -6.41 8.65
N ASP A 66 5.01 -7.27 7.73
CA ASP A 66 4.86 -6.95 6.30
C ASP A 66 3.47 -6.40 5.93
N GLY A 67 2.60 -6.29 6.93
CA GLY A 67 1.28 -5.68 6.87
C GLY A 67 0.62 -5.71 8.24
N ALA A 68 -0.45 -4.94 8.40
CA ALA A 68 -1.32 -5.04 9.57
C ALA A 68 -2.78 -5.10 9.13
N SER A 69 -3.55 -5.87 9.89
CA SER A 69 -4.96 -6.18 9.64
C SER A 69 -5.17 -6.88 8.30
N VAL A 70 -5.94 -6.34 7.35
CA VAL A 70 -6.23 -7.00 6.07
C VAL A 70 -5.73 -6.14 4.91
N CYS A 71 -5.15 -6.79 3.91
CA CYS A 71 -4.46 -6.11 2.82
C CYS A 71 -4.86 -6.67 1.46
N LEU A 72 -5.01 -5.76 0.49
CA LEU A 72 -5.09 -6.04 -0.93
C LEU A 72 -3.70 -5.88 -1.55
N ASN A 73 -3.17 -6.93 -2.15
CA ASN A 73 -1.90 -6.93 -2.88
C ASN A 73 -2.14 -7.38 -4.32
N TYR A 74 -1.81 -6.55 -5.30
CA TYR A 74 -2.25 -6.75 -6.69
C TYR A 74 -1.34 -6.06 -7.71
N VAL A 75 -1.45 -6.53 -8.95
CA VAL A 75 -0.93 -5.88 -10.15
C VAL A 75 -2.10 -5.25 -10.92
N LYS A 76 -1.93 -4.01 -11.35
CA LYS A 76 -2.88 -3.26 -12.18
C LYS A 76 -2.36 -3.09 -13.60
N LYS A 77 -3.25 -3.33 -14.58
CA LYS A 77 -3.05 -3.07 -16.01
C LYS A 77 -4.32 -2.45 -16.59
N GLY A 78 -4.28 -1.16 -16.91
CA GLY A 78 -5.47 -0.38 -17.26
C GLY A 78 -6.49 -0.40 -16.13
N THR A 79 -7.70 -0.88 -16.38
CA THR A 79 -8.75 -1.05 -15.36
C THR A 79 -8.77 -2.44 -14.74
N THR A 80 -7.93 -3.36 -15.22
CA THR A 80 -7.89 -4.74 -14.72
C THR A 80 -6.89 -4.86 -13.57
N ILE A 81 -7.26 -5.64 -12.56
CA ILE A 81 -6.35 -6.06 -11.51
C ILE A 81 -6.36 -7.57 -11.33
N ASP A 82 -5.22 -8.09 -10.88
CA ASP A 82 -5.00 -9.48 -10.49
C ASP A 82 -4.13 -9.50 -9.24
N GLY A 83 -4.54 -10.25 -8.22
CA GLY A 83 -3.88 -10.24 -6.93
C GLY A 83 -4.65 -11.02 -5.88
N TYR A 84 -4.45 -10.67 -4.61
CA TYR A 84 -5.12 -11.32 -3.50
C TYR A 84 -5.43 -10.32 -2.37
N TYR A 85 -6.46 -10.65 -1.61
CA TYR A 85 -6.89 -9.94 -0.41
C TYR A 85 -6.84 -10.90 0.77
N GLY A 86 -6.24 -10.48 1.88
CA GLY A 86 -6.27 -11.30 3.09
C GLY A 86 -5.39 -10.80 4.22
N TYR A 87 -5.33 -11.59 5.29
CA TYR A 87 -4.64 -11.22 6.52
C TYR A 87 -3.15 -11.58 6.41
N PRO A 88 -2.22 -10.63 6.60
CA PRO A 88 -0.80 -10.93 6.63
C PRO A 88 -0.48 -12.02 7.65
N HIS A 89 0.42 -12.92 7.29
CA HIS A 89 0.91 -14.01 8.15
C HIS A 89 -0.17 -15.04 8.56
N SER A 90 -1.32 -15.09 7.88
CA SER A 90 -2.29 -16.19 8.02
C SER A 90 -2.29 -17.08 6.77
N GLY A 91 -3.19 -18.07 6.71
CA GLY A 91 -3.54 -18.82 5.49
C GLY A 91 -4.82 -18.29 4.81
N ASP A 92 -5.40 -17.21 5.35
CA ASP A 92 -6.71 -16.70 4.96
C ASP A 92 -6.55 -15.65 3.88
N PHE A 93 -6.60 -16.09 2.62
CA PHE A 93 -6.53 -15.23 1.45
C PHE A 93 -7.59 -15.59 0.43
N VAL A 94 -8.01 -14.58 -0.32
CA VAL A 94 -8.84 -14.72 -1.51
C VAL A 94 -8.09 -14.10 -2.67
N CYS A 95 -7.82 -14.88 -3.70
CA CYS A 95 -7.31 -14.37 -4.95
C CYS A 95 -8.43 -13.65 -5.68
N LEU A 96 -8.13 -12.48 -6.24
CA LEU A 96 -9.10 -11.61 -6.86
C LEU A 96 -8.60 -11.21 -8.24
N ARG A 97 -9.45 -11.39 -9.24
CA ARG A 97 -9.23 -10.83 -10.58
C ARG A 97 -10.47 -10.10 -11.02
N GLY A 98 -10.30 -8.96 -11.68
CA GLY A 98 -11.46 -8.17 -12.05
C GLY A 98 -11.15 -6.79 -12.58
N LYS A 99 -12.17 -5.95 -12.60
CA LYS A 99 -12.09 -4.56 -13.04
C LYS A 99 -12.32 -3.62 -11.87
N VAL A 100 -11.58 -2.52 -11.90
CA VAL A 100 -11.69 -1.43 -10.94
C VAL A 100 -12.63 -0.36 -11.46
N SER A 101 -13.50 0.12 -10.57
CA SER A 101 -14.34 1.29 -10.75
C SER A 101 -14.32 2.13 -9.48
N LYS A 102 -13.73 3.33 -9.54
CA LYS A 102 -13.45 4.18 -8.37
C LYS A 102 -12.66 3.41 -7.29
N ASP A 103 -13.27 3.14 -6.14
CA ASP A 103 -12.66 2.45 -4.99
C ASP A 103 -13.10 0.98 -4.92
N TRP A 104 -13.85 0.52 -5.91
CA TRP A 104 -14.38 -0.83 -5.96
C TRP A 104 -13.64 -1.69 -6.97
N LEU A 105 -13.41 -2.94 -6.59
CA LEU A 105 -13.06 -4.02 -7.49
C LEU A 105 -14.28 -4.92 -7.66
N TYR A 106 -14.60 -5.27 -8.90
CA TYR A 106 -15.61 -6.26 -9.26
C TYR A 106 -15.03 -7.32 -10.17
N GLY A 107 -15.30 -8.59 -9.88
CA GLY A 107 -14.83 -9.69 -10.72
C GLY A 107 -15.07 -11.04 -10.07
N GLU A 108 -14.04 -11.88 -10.07
CA GLU A 108 -14.08 -13.24 -9.55
C GLU A 108 -13.15 -13.37 -8.34
N GLY A 109 -13.51 -14.28 -7.44
CA GLY A 109 -12.72 -14.63 -6.27
C GLY A 109 -12.31 -16.09 -6.33
N MET A 110 -11.17 -16.44 -5.76
CA MET A 110 -10.78 -17.82 -5.55
C MET A 110 -10.23 -18.01 -4.14
N LEU A 111 -10.69 -19.07 -3.49
CA LEU A 111 -10.26 -19.48 -2.15
C LEU A 111 -9.74 -20.92 -2.21
N ILE A 112 -8.73 -21.20 -1.38
CA ILE A 112 -8.26 -22.57 -1.17
C ILE A 112 -8.64 -23.01 0.24
N SER A 113 -9.31 -24.16 0.30
CA SER A 113 -9.70 -24.82 1.53
C SER A 113 -8.80 -26.03 1.76
N TRP A 114 -8.28 -26.15 2.98
CA TRP A 114 -7.36 -27.21 3.40
C TRP A 114 -8.04 -28.18 4.37
N GLY A 115 -7.84 -29.48 4.19
CA GLY A 115 -8.14 -30.53 5.17
C GLY A 115 -9.56 -31.12 5.14
N GLU A 116 -9.86 -31.94 6.16
CA GLU A 116 -11.10 -32.73 6.29
C GLU A 116 -12.36 -31.92 6.63
N SER A 117 -12.42 -30.62 6.33
CA SER A 117 -13.67 -29.90 6.48
C SER A 117 -14.69 -30.56 5.57
N THR A 118 -15.54 -31.40 6.16
CA THR A 118 -16.60 -32.18 5.54
C THR A 118 -17.28 -31.31 4.50
N ARG A 119 -16.98 -31.57 3.22
CA ARG A 119 -17.50 -30.92 2.02
C ARG A 119 -18.19 -29.60 2.35
N LEU A 120 -17.39 -28.55 2.61
CA LEU A 120 -17.92 -27.23 2.97
C LEU A 120 -19.08 -26.92 2.03
N GLU A 121 -20.24 -26.58 2.60
CA GLU A 121 -21.34 -26.08 1.79
C GLU A 121 -20.82 -24.81 1.10
N ILE A 122 -20.50 -24.93 -0.19
CA ILE A 122 -19.90 -23.84 -0.93
C ILE A 122 -20.98 -22.75 -1.08
N PRO A 123 -20.77 -21.56 -0.48
CA PRO A 123 -21.82 -20.55 -0.43
C PRO A 123 -22.24 -20.12 -1.84
N GLN A 124 -23.53 -20.31 -2.13
CA GLN A 124 -24.14 -19.82 -3.37
C GLN A 124 -24.61 -18.37 -3.23
N LYS A 125 -25.08 -18.00 -2.03
CA LYS A 125 -25.55 -16.66 -1.71
C LYS A 125 -24.38 -15.77 -1.32
N GLU A 126 -24.60 -14.46 -1.46
CA GLU A 126 -23.64 -13.46 -1.02
C GLU A 126 -23.35 -13.58 0.48
N PHE A 127 -22.07 -13.54 0.81
CA PHE A 127 -21.59 -13.44 2.18
C PHE A 127 -20.36 -12.53 2.22
N THR A 128 -20.12 -11.91 3.37
CA THR A 128 -18.92 -11.14 3.65
C THR A 128 -17.82 -12.09 4.12
N TRP A 129 -16.67 -12.04 3.45
CA TRP A 129 -15.52 -12.89 3.76
C TRP A 129 -14.69 -12.35 4.94
N ASP A 130 -14.51 -11.03 5.03
CA ASP A 130 -13.69 -10.39 6.06
C ASP A 130 -14.50 -9.76 7.21
N LYS A 131 -13.86 -9.58 8.36
CA LYS A 131 -14.48 -8.93 9.53
C LYS A 131 -14.75 -7.44 9.29
N GLU A 132 -14.02 -6.84 8.37
CA GLU A 132 -14.09 -5.42 8.02
C GLU A 132 -15.26 -5.09 7.09
N GLY A 133 -15.99 -6.08 6.57
CA GLY A 133 -17.16 -5.82 5.74
C GLY A 133 -16.83 -5.32 4.33
N ARG A 134 -15.66 -5.66 3.79
CA ARG A 134 -15.16 -5.06 2.54
C ARG A 134 -15.20 -6.02 1.36
N LEU A 135 -14.96 -7.31 1.57
CA LEU A 135 -14.99 -8.33 0.54
C LEU A 135 -16.28 -9.15 0.65
N SER A 136 -17.11 -9.07 -0.38
CA SER A 136 -18.26 -9.96 -0.56
C SER A 136 -17.99 -10.97 -1.67
N LEU A 137 -18.36 -12.22 -1.44
CA LEU A 137 -18.25 -13.34 -2.38
C LEU A 137 -19.62 -14.00 -2.56
N SER A 138 -19.90 -14.49 -3.76
CA SER A 138 -21.09 -15.31 -4.04
C SER A 138 -20.89 -16.22 -5.24
N GLN A 139 -21.84 -17.14 -5.46
CA GLN A 139 -21.83 -18.07 -6.60
C GLN A 139 -20.54 -18.91 -6.63
N GLY A 140 -20.20 -19.52 -5.50
CA GLY A 140 -19.04 -20.38 -5.37
C GLY A 140 -19.25 -21.74 -6.03
N ASP A 141 -18.25 -22.23 -6.74
CA ASP A 141 -18.23 -23.58 -7.31
C ASP A 141 -16.88 -24.24 -6.98
N LEU A 142 -16.89 -25.55 -6.76
CA LEU A 142 -15.66 -26.34 -6.65
C LEU A 142 -15.02 -26.44 -8.04
N ALA A 143 -13.86 -25.80 -8.22
CA ALA A 143 -13.14 -25.80 -9.49
C ALA A 143 -12.16 -26.96 -9.60
N HIS A 144 -11.45 -27.27 -8.51
CA HIS A 144 -10.48 -28.35 -8.47
C HIS A 144 -10.39 -28.93 -7.04
N SER A 145 -10.04 -30.20 -6.96
CA SER A 145 -9.69 -30.88 -5.72
C SER A 145 -8.47 -31.75 -5.97
N ASP A 146 -7.51 -31.68 -5.08
CA ASP A 146 -6.36 -32.59 -5.03
C ASP A 146 -6.25 -33.24 -3.64
N GLY A 147 -5.60 -34.41 -3.56
CA GLY A 147 -5.45 -35.16 -2.32
C GLY A 147 -6.73 -35.83 -1.79
N ILE A 148 -6.62 -36.45 -0.61
CA ILE A 148 -7.71 -37.14 0.10
C ILE A 148 -7.56 -36.94 1.61
N GLY A 149 -8.67 -37.00 2.36
CA GLY A 149 -8.65 -36.85 3.82
C GLY A 149 -8.05 -35.52 4.26
N GLU A 150 -7.12 -35.57 5.21
CA GLU A 150 -6.43 -34.40 5.78
C GLU A 150 -5.52 -33.68 4.78
N ASP A 151 -5.07 -34.37 3.72
CA ASP A 151 -4.23 -33.82 2.67
C ASP A 151 -5.06 -33.19 1.53
N ARG A 152 -6.39 -33.22 1.64
CA ARG A 152 -7.26 -32.67 0.61
C ARG A 152 -7.12 -31.15 0.53
N VAL A 153 -7.01 -30.65 -0.71
CA VAL A 153 -6.98 -29.22 -1.03
C VAL A 153 -8.08 -28.96 -2.06
N ASP A 154 -8.99 -28.03 -1.73
CA ASP A 154 -10.10 -27.64 -2.60
C ASP A 154 -9.91 -26.21 -3.08
N TRP A 155 -9.95 -26.01 -4.40
CA TRP A 155 -10.00 -24.69 -5.03
C TRP A 155 -11.44 -24.35 -5.34
N ILE A 156 -11.92 -23.27 -4.71
CA ILE A 156 -13.29 -22.79 -4.83
C ILE A 156 -13.25 -21.47 -5.60
N ILE A 157 -13.94 -21.42 -6.73
CA ILE A 157 -14.08 -20.20 -7.54
C ILE A 157 -15.44 -19.57 -7.26
N PHE A 158 -15.44 -18.30 -6.89
CA PHE A 158 -16.61 -17.45 -6.76
C PHE A 158 -16.75 -16.60 -8.02
N LYS A 159 -17.83 -16.80 -8.76
CA LYS A 159 -18.11 -16.05 -10.01
C LYS A 159 -18.35 -14.56 -9.76
N GLN A 160 -18.64 -14.19 -8.51
CA GLN A 160 -18.83 -12.80 -8.12
C GLN A 160 -18.03 -12.50 -6.85
N ALA A 161 -17.12 -11.54 -6.99
CA ALA A 161 -16.41 -10.88 -5.91
C ALA A 161 -16.58 -9.37 -6.03
N SER A 162 -16.84 -8.72 -4.91
CA SER A 162 -16.80 -7.26 -4.80
C SER A 162 -15.98 -6.84 -3.60
N LEU A 163 -15.01 -5.94 -3.82
CA LEU A 163 -14.13 -5.44 -2.77
C LEU A 163 -14.17 -3.91 -2.71
N ASN A 164 -14.45 -3.37 -1.52
CA ASN A 164 -14.38 -1.93 -1.24
C ASN A 164 -13.02 -1.52 -0.67
N ALA A 165 -12.18 -0.90 -1.50
CA ALA A 165 -10.87 -0.37 -1.14
C ALA A 165 -10.92 1.06 -0.55
N GLN A 166 -12.10 1.61 -0.29
CA GLN A 166 -12.23 2.97 0.24
C GLN A 166 -11.55 3.09 1.61
N GLY A 167 -10.67 4.08 1.70
CA GLY A 167 -9.98 4.42 2.95
C GLY A 167 -8.81 3.51 3.31
N LEU A 168 -8.43 2.57 2.44
CA LEU A 168 -7.21 1.80 2.63
C LEU A 168 -5.96 2.67 2.46
N TYR A 169 -4.92 2.28 3.18
CA TYR A 169 -3.61 2.91 3.21
C TYR A 169 -2.71 2.32 2.13
N LEU A 170 -2.30 3.13 1.15
CA LEU A 170 -1.33 2.71 0.13
C LEU A 170 0.07 2.60 0.73
N TYR A 171 0.65 1.41 0.68
CA TYR A 171 2.02 1.20 1.12
C TYR A 171 3.00 1.60 0.00
N PRO A 172 4.17 2.18 0.33
CA PRO A 172 5.13 2.62 -0.69
C PRO A 172 5.61 1.52 -1.62
N ASN A 173 5.70 0.29 -1.10
CA ASN A 173 6.06 -0.90 -1.86
C ASN A 173 5.26 -2.10 -1.34
N PRO A 174 4.85 -3.04 -2.21
CA PRO A 174 4.34 -4.34 -1.77
C PRO A 174 5.37 -5.08 -0.93
N ARG A 175 4.99 -5.49 0.27
CA ARG A 175 5.82 -6.25 1.22
C ARG A 175 5.32 -7.68 1.40
N MET A 176 4.01 -7.90 1.33
CA MET A 176 3.45 -9.23 1.37
C MET A 176 3.81 -9.99 0.09
N LYS A 177 4.24 -11.24 0.25
CA LYS A 177 4.44 -12.17 -0.86
C LYS A 177 3.19 -13.00 -1.03
N SER A 178 2.72 -13.12 -2.28
CA SER A 178 1.67 -14.08 -2.61
C SER A 178 2.20 -15.48 -2.37
N PRO A 179 1.46 -16.38 -1.72
CA PRO A 179 1.79 -17.80 -1.76
C PRO A 179 1.57 -18.28 -3.19
N THR A 180 2.65 -18.72 -3.85
CA THR A 180 2.74 -18.90 -5.31
C THR A 180 1.67 -19.83 -5.90
N GLN A 181 1.09 -20.71 -5.09
CA GLN A 181 0.06 -21.67 -5.48
C GLN A 181 -1.37 -21.12 -5.35
N LEU A 182 -1.58 -20.03 -4.60
CA LEU A 182 -2.94 -19.64 -4.23
C LEU A 182 -3.72 -19.00 -5.38
N CYS A 183 -3.03 -18.30 -6.29
CA CYS A 183 -3.66 -17.50 -7.36
C CYS A 183 -3.36 -18.02 -8.77
N ASP A 184 -3.04 -19.30 -8.92
CA ASP A 184 -3.03 -19.91 -10.24
C ASP A 184 -4.47 -20.15 -10.68
N TRP A 185 -4.91 -19.44 -11.71
CA TRP A 185 -6.26 -19.59 -12.26
C TRP A 185 -6.36 -20.71 -13.30
N SER A 186 -5.26 -21.42 -13.57
CA SER A 186 -5.11 -22.37 -14.68
C SER A 186 -5.52 -23.79 -14.27
N PHE A 187 -6.76 -23.98 -13.83
CA PHE A 187 -7.36 -25.32 -13.67
C PHE A 187 -8.01 -25.73 -15.00
N ASN A 188 -7.19 -26.06 -16.00
CA ASN A 188 -7.64 -26.68 -17.24
C ASN A 188 -7.29 -28.17 -17.25
#